data_AF-A0A929VN28-F1
#
_entry.id   AF-A0A929VN28-F1
#
_cell.length_a   1.000
_cell.length_b   1.000
_cell.length_c   1.000
_cell.angle_alpha   90.00
_cell.angle_beta   90.00
_cell.angle_gamma   90.00
#
_symmetry.space_group_name_H-M   'P 1'
#
loop_
_entity.id
_entity.type
_entity.pdbx_description
1 polymer ?
#
loop_
_entity_poly.entity_id
_entity_poly.type
_entity_poly.pdbx_seq_one_letter_code
_entity_poly.pdbx_strand_id
1 'polypeptide(L)'
;MPAIEKNEINNKELKERIADVAVSLLEEGIDYTELAYTTVEFGYLFDIEDHGLEAILKVITDKLTAYFAVQGTSMMRLNFSDELFETTVAGFLDLHS
;
A
#
# COMPACT_ATOMS: atom_id res chain seq x y z
N MET A 1 -5.99 25.22 10.52
CA MET A 1 -7.01 24.16 10.70
C MET A 1 -6.23 22.85 10.61
N PRO A 2 -6.43 21.87 11.50
CA PRO A 2 -5.81 20.56 11.32
C PRO A 2 -6.31 19.97 9.99
N ALA A 3 -5.43 19.31 9.25
CA ALA A 3 -5.83 18.61 8.03
C ALA A 3 -6.92 17.59 8.37
N ILE A 4 -7.98 17.53 7.56
CA ILE A 4 -9.00 16.50 7.72
C ILE A 4 -8.42 15.23 7.14
N GLU A 5 -8.08 14.29 8.01
CA GLU A 5 -7.67 12.94 7.64
C GLU A 5 -8.87 11.99 7.75
N LYS A 6 -9.05 11.16 6.73
CA LYS A 6 -10.08 10.11 6.69
C LYS A 6 -9.43 8.77 6.54
N ASN A 7 -9.67 7.89 7.51
CA ASN A 7 -9.26 6.51 7.40
C ASN A 7 -10.13 5.78 6.36
N GLU A 8 -9.56 5.54 5.19
CA GLU A 8 -10.20 4.87 4.06
C GLU A 8 -9.86 3.38 4.02
N ILE A 9 -9.27 2.80 5.09
CA ILE A 9 -8.94 1.37 5.15
C ILE A 9 -10.16 0.46 4.96
N ASN A 10 -11.38 0.94 5.14
CA ASN A 10 -12.60 0.16 4.87
C ASN A 10 -13.19 0.40 3.46
N ASN A 11 -12.59 1.29 2.66
CA ASN A 11 -13.02 1.59 1.31
C ASN A 11 -12.52 0.52 0.33
N LYS A 12 -13.43 -0.38 -0.06
CA LYS A 12 -13.13 -1.48 -0.98
C LYS A 12 -12.73 -0.98 -2.37
N GLU A 13 -13.46 -0.01 -2.92
CA GLU A 13 -13.19 0.51 -4.26
C GLU A 13 -11.80 1.15 -4.36
N LEU A 14 -11.40 1.92 -3.34
CA LEU A 14 -10.03 2.47 -3.29
C LEU A 14 -8.99 1.37 -3.17
N LYS A 15 -9.20 0.39 -2.30
CA LYS A 15 -8.29 -0.75 -2.14
C LYS A 15 -8.13 -1.53 -3.44
N GLU A 16 -9.22 -1.82 -4.15
CA GLU A 16 -9.19 -2.53 -5.42
C GLU A 16 -8.42 -1.75 -6.48
N ARG A 17 -8.65 -0.43 -6.60
CA ARG A 17 -7.90 0.43 -7.55
C ARG A 17 -6.42 0.47 -7.24
N ILE A 18 -6.04 0.61 -5.97
CA ILE A 18 -4.63 0.65 -5.56
C ILE A 18 -3.99 -0.73 -5.78
N ALA A 19 -4.70 -1.81 -5.43
CA ALA A 19 -4.23 -3.17 -5.66
C ALA A 19 -3.99 -3.45 -7.15
N ASP A 20 -4.90 -3.02 -8.03
CA ASP A 20 -4.78 -3.19 -9.48
C ASP A 20 -3.54 -2.47 -10.04
N VAL A 21 -3.28 -1.24 -9.59
CA VAL A 21 -2.07 -0.49 -9.95
C VAL A 21 -0.82 -1.18 -9.40
N ALA A 22 -0.83 -1.65 -8.15
CA ALA A 22 0.31 -2.32 -7.55
C ALA A 22 0.66 -3.64 -8.26
N VAL A 23 -0.36 -4.43 -8.61
CA VAL A 23 -0.19 -5.67 -9.39
C VAL A 23 0.30 -5.36 -10.81
N SER A 24 -0.18 -4.28 -11.42
CA SER A 24 0.29 -3.83 -12.74
C SER A 24 1.75 -3.38 -12.76
N LEU A 25 2.31 -3.01 -11.61
CA LEU A 25 3.73 -2.66 -11.46
C LEU A 25 4.63 -3.87 -11.20
N LEU A 26 4.06 -5.05 -10.98
CA LEU A 26 4.84 -6.28 -10.81
C LEU A 26 5.31 -6.80 -12.17
N GLU A 27 6.52 -7.32 -12.20
CA GLU A 27 7.12 -7.91 -13.40
C GLU A 27 7.02 -9.45 -13.38
N GLU A 28 6.40 -10.01 -14.42
CA GLU A 28 6.36 -11.46 -14.63
C GLU A 28 7.79 -12.02 -14.77
N GLY A 29 8.06 -13.15 -14.10
CA GLY A 29 9.37 -13.80 -14.06
C GLY A 29 10.35 -13.19 -13.07
N ILE A 30 10.11 -11.97 -12.57
CA ILE A 30 10.91 -11.33 -11.51
C ILE A 30 10.16 -11.42 -10.20
N ASP A 31 8.96 -10.84 -10.15
CA ASP A 31 8.14 -10.69 -8.95
C ASP A 31 7.18 -11.83 -8.77
N TYR A 32 6.57 -12.32 -9.85
CA TYR A 32 5.66 -13.46 -9.81
C TYR A 32 5.93 -14.39 -11.00
N THR A 33 5.59 -15.65 -10.82
CA THR A 33 5.52 -16.63 -11.90
C THR A 33 4.07 -16.83 -12.34
N GLU A 34 3.15 -16.86 -11.37
CA GLU A 34 1.71 -16.94 -11.61
C GLU A 34 0.97 -16.04 -10.62
N LEU A 35 0.08 -15.18 -11.13
CA LEU A 35 -0.78 -14.31 -10.29
C LEU A 35 -1.84 -15.09 -9.50
N ALA A 36 -1.88 -16.43 -9.60
CA ALA A 36 -2.94 -17.28 -9.06
C ALA A 36 -3.05 -17.29 -7.52
N TYR A 37 -2.07 -16.71 -6.81
CA TYR A 37 -2.06 -16.61 -5.34
C TYR A 37 -1.68 -15.22 -4.84
N THR A 38 -1.80 -14.21 -5.70
CA THR A 38 -1.44 -12.84 -5.33
C THR A 38 -2.40 -12.30 -4.27
N THR A 39 -1.86 -11.95 -3.12
CA THR A 39 -2.60 -11.38 -2.00
C THR A 39 -2.12 -9.96 -1.75
N VAL A 40 -3.05 -9.01 -1.66
CA VAL A 40 -2.73 -7.61 -1.35
C VAL A 40 -3.21 -7.29 0.06
N GLU A 41 -2.27 -6.91 0.92
CA GLU A 41 -2.54 -6.50 2.30
C GLU A 41 -2.26 -5.01 2.48
N PHE A 42 -3.27 -4.27 2.92
CA PHE A 42 -3.16 -2.86 3.25
C PHE A 42 -2.88 -2.71 4.73
N GLY A 43 -1.72 -2.15 5.08
CA GLY A 43 -1.39 -1.79 6.46
C GLY A 43 -1.91 -0.40 6.82
N TYR A 44 -1.94 0.52 5.85
CA TYR A 44 -2.32 1.91 6.05
C TYR A 44 -3.05 2.44 4.82
N LEU A 45 -4.13 3.20 5.00
CA LEU A 45 -4.86 3.86 3.91
C LEU A 45 -5.66 5.03 4.48
N PHE A 46 -5.15 6.23 4.26
CA PHE A 46 -5.74 7.49 4.71
C PHE A 46 -5.84 8.47 3.56
N ASP A 47 -6.92 9.21 3.50
CA ASP A 47 -7.11 10.33 2.61
C ASP A 47 -6.94 11.61 3.42
N ILE A 48 -5.87 12.37 3.15
CA ILE A 48 -5.56 13.59 3.87
C ILE A 48 -5.92 14.78 3.00
N GLU A 49 -6.84 15.62 3.47
CA GLU A 49 -7.20 16.86 2.80
C GLU A 49 -5.95 17.75 2.65
N ASP A 50 -5.66 18.20 1.42
CA ASP A 50 -4.46 18.97 0.99
C ASP A 50 -3.20 18.14 0.66
N HIS A 51 -3.06 16.92 1.19
CA HIS A 51 -1.93 16.01 0.89
C HIS A 51 -2.28 14.90 -0.13
N GLY A 52 -3.56 14.55 -0.21
CA GLY A 52 -4.08 13.47 -1.04
C GLY A 52 -4.04 12.11 -0.35
N LEU A 53 -4.07 11.05 -1.15
CA LEU A 53 -4.16 9.68 -0.66
C LEU A 53 -2.80 9.18 -0.19
N GLU A 54 -2.73 8.70 1.04
CA GLU A 54 -1.57 8.03 1.60
C GLU A 54 -1.93 6.57 1.92
N ALA A 55 -1.20 5.63 1.32
CA ALA A 55 -1.44 4.22 1.54
C ALA A 55 -0.12 3.46 1.65
N ILE A 56 -0.10 2.42 2.47
CA ILE A 56 1.02 1.48 2.55
C ILE A 56 0.43 0.08 2.43
N LEU A 57 0.91 -0.65 1.43
CA LEU A 57 0.44 -1.99 1.09
C LEU A 57 1.60 -2.91 0.73
N LYS A 58 1.37 -4.20 0.94
CA LYS A 58 2.26 -5.26 0.48
C LYS A 58 1.50 -6.20 -0.43
N VAL A 59 2.16 -6.62 -1.49
CA VAL A 59 1.66 -7.56 -2.48
C VAL A 59 2.48 -8.83 -2.36
N ILE A 60 1.85 -9.87 -1.83
CA ILE A 60 2.44 -11.19 -1.63
C ILE A 60 2.13 -12.00 -2.88
N THR A 61 3.17 -12.51 -3.54
CA THR A 61 3.06 -13.35 -4.75
C THR A 61 3.62 -14.76 -4.47
N ASP A 62 3.65 -15.63 -5.48
CA ASP A 62 4.28 -16.96 -5.36
C ASP A 62 5.79 -16.89 -5.10
N LYS A 63 6.44 -15.80 -5.54
CA LYS A 63 7.91 -15.72 -5.61
C LYS A 63 8.50 -14.79 -4.55
N LEU A 64 7.88 -13.63 -4.36
CA LEU A 64 8.32 -12.63 -3.38
C LEU A 64 7.17 -11.76 -2.87
N THR A 65 7.46 -11.01 -1.82
CA THR A 65 6.59 -9.93 -1.32
C THR A 65 7.13 -8.60 -1.82
N ALA A 66 6.33 -7.88 -2.60
CA ALA A 66 6.63 -6.54 -3.06
C ALA A 66 5.90 -5.52 -2.17
N TYR A 67 6.57 -4.42 -1.82
CA TYR A 67 6.03 -3.39 -0.95
C TYR A 67 5.79 -2.12 -1.75
N PHE A 68 4.68 -1.45 -1.48
CA PHE A 68 4.32 -0.22 -2.17
C PHE A 68 3.79 0.80 -1.17
N ALA A 69 4.08 2.07 -1.47
CA ALA A 69 3.43 3.21 -0.83
C ALA A 69 2.77 4.07 -1.90
N VAL A 70 1.60 4.59 -1.57
CA VAL A 70 0.89 5.62 -2.32
C VAL A 70 1.08 6.93 -1.58
N GLN A 71 1.46 7.97 -2.31
CA GLN A 71 1.54 9.32 -1.80
C GLN A 71 0.90 10.27 -2.82
N GLY A 72 -0.23 10.86 -2.43
CA GLY A 72 -1.05 11.69 -3.30
C GLY A 72 -1.61 10.91 -4.49
N THR A 73 -1.00 11.10 -5.65
CA THR A 73 -1.39 10.44 -6.93
C THR A 73 -0.34 9.47 -7.46
N SER A 74 0.78 9.33 -6.77
CA SER A 74 1.91 8.50 -7.20
C SER A 74 2.02 7.26 -6.33
N MET A 75 2.30 6.12 -6.96
CA MET A 75 2.67 4.89 -6.29
C MET A 75 4.16 4.65 -6.44
N MET A 76 4.82 4.34 -5.33
CA MET A 76 6.24 4.05 -5.27
C MET A 76 6.44 2.63 -4.74
N ARG A 77 7.26 1.87 -5.44
CA ARG A 77 7.74 0.58 -4.96
C ARG A 77 8.79 0.82 -3.88
N LEU A 78 8.56 0.24 -2.71
CA LEU A 78 9.44 0.32 -1.56
C LEU A 78 10.34 -0.91 -1.52
N ASN A 79 11.63 -0.69 -1.25
CA ASN A 79 12.57 -1.77 -0.96
C ASN A 79 12.56 -2.05 0.54
N PHE A 80 11.46 -2.62 1.03
CA PHE A 80 11.23 -2.91 2.45
C PHE A 80 11.44 -4.39 2.77
N SER A 81 11.73 -4.64 4.04
CA SER A 81 11.53 -5.95 4.69
C SER A 81 10.20 -5.92 5.46
N ASP A 82 9.65 -7.08 5.82
CA ASP A 82 8.42 -7.14 6.64
C ASP A 82 8.53 -6.29 7.92
N GLU A 83 9.67 -6.31 8.62
CA GLU A 83 9.90 -5.51 9.82
C GLU A 83 9.83 -3.99 9.56
N LEU A 84 10.36 -3.53 8.41
CA LEU A 84 10.30 -2.12 8.02
C LEU A 84 8.88 -1.73 7.64
N PHE A 85 8.15 -2.61 6.97
CA PHE A 85 6.74 -2.39 6.67
C PHE A 85 5.91 -2.23 7.95
N GLU A 86 6.03 -3.17 8.89
CA GLU A 86 5.29 -3.13 10.15
C GLU A 86 5.65 -1.89 10.98
N THR A 87 6.94 -1.57 11.10
CA THR A 87 7.42 -0.39 11.82
C THR A 87 6.92 0.90 11.17
N THR A 88 6.91 0.96 9.83
CA THR A 88 6.42 2.15 9.11
C THR A 88 4.92 2.29 9.32
N VAL A 89 4.14 1.24 9.09
CA VAL A 89 2.68 1.25 9.30
C VAL A 89 2.36 1.65 10.75
N ALA A 90 3.05 1.10 11.73
CA ALA A 90 2.87 1.46 13.13
C ALA A 90 3.21 2.94 13.41
N GLY A 91 4.32 3.45 12.87
CA GLY A 91 4.72 4.85 13.02
C GLY A 91 3.72 5.83 12.39
N PHE A 92 3.18 5.51 11.22
CA PHE A 92 2.12 6.30 10.60
C PHE A 92 0.82 6.23 11.43
N LEU A 93 0.40 5.05 11.90
CA LEU A 93 -0.80 4.92 12.75
C LEU A 93 -0.67 5.68 14.08
N ASP A 94 0.52 5.74 14.67
CA ASP A 94 0.78 6.46 15.93
C ASP A 94 0.74 7.98 15.75
N LEU A 95 1.18 8.48 14.59
CA LEU A 95 1.09 9.92 14.24
C LEU A 95 -0.35 10.42 14.10
N HIS A 96 -1.30 9.51 13.87
CA HIS A 96 -2.72 9.77 13.64
C HIS A 96 -3.62 9.35 14.83
N SER A 97 -3.04 9.10 16.02
CA SER A 97 -3.77 8.80 17.29
C SER A 97 -4.09 10.03 18.13
#